data_AF-A0A7C2A2E1-F1
#
_entry.id   AF-A0A7C2A2E1-F1
#
_cell.length_a   1.000
_cell.length_b   1.000
_cell.length_c   1.000
_cell.angle_alpha   90.00
_cell.angle_beta   90.00
_cell.angle_gamma   90.00
#
_symmetry.space_group_name_H-M   'P 1'
#
loop_
_entity.id
_entity.type
_entity.pdbx_description
1 polymer ?
#
loop_
_entity_poly.entity_id
_entity_poly.type
_entity_poly.pdbx_seq_one_letter_code
_entity_poly.pdbx_strand_id
1 'polypeptide(L)'
;ENELMQLIQYKPITETVLDRPLVIVPPYINNDYIPKNSFVKYAVDQGNTVFVISWVNPEKELSDVGWDNYLTDGVFKALEIVKAITCAEKVNTSSWCIGGTLLATALAVLPEKSGNSVASAT
;
A
#
# COMPACT_ATOMS: atom_id res chain seq x y z
N GLU A 1 -1.14 1.33 -12.20
CA GLU A 1 -0.23 0.20 -12.52
C GLU A 1 1.05 0.76 -13.07
N ASN A 2 2.18 0.16 -12.72
CA ASN A 2 3.50 0.39 -13.31
C ASN A 2 4.26 -0.94 -13.39
N GLU A 3 5.55 -0.90 -13.73
CA GLU A 3 6.38 -2.09 -13.92
C GLU A 3 6.54 -2.95 -12.67
N LEU A 4 6.37 -2.39 -11.46
CA LEU A 4 6.56 -3.12 -10.19
C LEU A 4 5.26 -3.50 -9.50
N MET A 5 4.17 -2.75 -9.70
CA MET A 5 2.94 -2.96 -8.95
C MET A 5 1.67 -2.48 -9.64
N GLN A 6 0.58 -3.15 -9.25
CA GLN A 6 -0.77 -2.67 -9.40
C GLN A 6 -1.28 -2.16 -8.05
N LEU A 7 -1.93 -1.00 -8.04
CA LEU A 7 -2.59 -0.48 -6.85
C LEU A 7 -4.09 -0.82 -6.94
N ILE A 8 -4.53 -1.72 -6.07
CA ILE A 8 -5.92 -2.21 -6.06
C ILE A 8 -6.71 -1.42 -5.05
N GLN A 9 -7.80 -0.76 -5.49
CA GLN A 9 -8.81 -0.21 -4.59
C GLN A 9 -9.97 -1.20 -4.44
N TYR A 10 -10.32 -1.56 -3.22
CA TYR A 10 -11.46 -2.42 -2.97
C TYR A 10 -12.75 -1.61 -2.93
N LYS A 11 -13.82 -2.17 -3.51
CA LYS A 11 -15.14 -1.54 -3.52
C LYS A 11 -15.67 -1.40 -2.09
N PRO A 12 -16.05 -0.19 -1.65
CA PRO A 12 -16.73 -0.01 -0.36
C PRO A 12 -18.04 -0.80 -0.30
N ILE A 13 -18.36 -1.37 0.86
CA ILE A 13 -19.63 -2.11 1.07
C ILE A 13 -20.49 -1.53 2.20
N THR A 14 -20.04 -0.43 2.82
CA THR A 14 -20.75 0.33 3.84
C THR A 14 -21.34 1.61 3.23
N GLU A 15 -22.36 2.19 3.86
CA GLU A 15 -22.98 3.45 3.39
C GLU A 15 -22.00 4.63 3.46
N THR A 16 -21.15 4.64 4.49
CA THR A 16 -20.11 5.65 4.71
C THR A 16 -18.77 4.96 4.99
N VAL A 17 -17.68 5.68 4.76
CA VAL A 17 -16.31 5.24 5.06
C VAL A 17 -15.58 6.25 5.94
N LEU A 18 -14.52 5.82 6.61
CA LEU A 18 -13.64 6.67 7.40
C LEU A 18 -12.86 7.67 6.52
N ASP A 19 -12.59 8.85 7.06
CA ASP A 19 -11.91 9.95 6.33
C ASP A 19 -10.49 9.59 5.85
N ARG A 20 -9.79 8.73 6.59
CA ARG A 20 -8.42 8.30 6.25
C ARG A 20 -8.46 6.94 5.56
N PRO A 21 -7.99 6.82 4.31
CA PRO A 21 -7.90 5.52 3.66
C PRO A 21 -6.81 4.66 4.30
N LEU A 22 -6.94 3.35 4.17
CA LEU A 22 -5.98 2.35 4.58
C LEU A 22 -5.18 1.86 3.37
N VAL A 23 -3.86 2.01 3.40
CA VAL A 23 -2.95 1.48 2.38
C VAL A 23 -2.21 0.28 2.95
N ILE A 24 -2.32 -0.86 2.27
CA ILE A 24 -1.72 -2.12 2.67
C ILE A 24 -0.49 -2.40 1.80
N VAL A 25 0.66 -2.61 2.46
CA VAL A 25 1.94 -2.98 1.85
C VAL A 25 2.26 -4.45 2.18
N PRO A 26 1.83 -5.41 1.35
CA PRO A 26 2.09 -6.82 1.59
C PRO A 26 3.55 -7.20 1.26
N PRO A 27 4.01 -8.39 1.68
CA PRO A 27 5.27 -8.95 1.21
C PRO A 27 5.22 -9.26 -0.30
N TYR A 28 6.37 -9.19 -0.96
CA TYR A 28 6.55 -9.54 -2.38
C TYR A 28 7.22 -10.91 -2.59
N ILE A 29 7.48 -11.66 -1.52
CA ILE A 29 8.19 -12.95 -1.57
C ILE A 29 7.22 -14.15 -1.61
N ASN A 30 6.00 -14.03 -1.09
CA ASN A 30 4.98 -15.09 -1.11
C ASN A 30 3.57 -14.48 -1.23
N ASN A 31 2.90 -14.68 -2.37
CA ASN A 31 1.56 -14.15 -2.66
C ASN A 31 0.46 -15.20 -2.43
N ASP A 32 0.26 -15.62 -1.18
CA ASP A 32 -0.83 -16.54 -0.83
C ASP A 32 -2.05 -15.76 -0.31
N TYR A 33 -2.99 -15.44 -1.21
CA TYR A 33 -4.30 -14.88 -0.81
C TYR A 33 -5.21 -15.99 -0.30
N ILE A 34 -5.56 -15.97 0.99
CA ILE A 34 -6.47 -16.94 1.62
C ILE A 34 -7.85 -16.27 1.84
N PRO A 35 -8.90 -16.62 1.06
CA PRO A 35 -10.18 -15.91 1.09
C PRO A 35 -10.93 -16.02 2.42
N LYS A 36 -10.79 -17.15 3.14
CA LYS A 36 -11.61 -17.47 4.32
C LYS A 36 -11.32 -16.57 5.53
N ASN A 37 -10.13 -15.95 5.59
CA ASN A 37 -9.67 -15.10 6.69
C ASN A 37 -9.05 -13.79 6.16
N SER A 38 -9.70 -13.15 5.18
CA SER A 38 -9.16 -11.96 4.53
C SER A 38 -9.24 -10.73 5.44
N PHE A 39 -8.06 -10.23 5.86
CA PHE A 39 -7.95 -8.95 6.56
C PHE A 39 -8.47 -7.79 5.70
N VAL A 40 -8.25 -7.83 4.38
CA VAL A 40 -8.75 -6.82 3.45
C VAL A 40 -10.26 -6.74 3.50
N LYS A 41 -10.94 -7.89 3.43
CA LYS A 41 -12.41 -7.93 3.56
C LYS A 41 -12.85 -7.38 4.91
N TYR A 42 -12.22 -7.81 6.00
CA TYR A 42 -12.54 -7.29 7.33
C TYR A 42 -12.41 -5.76 7.40
N ALA A 43 -11.31 -5.18 6.89
CA ALA A 43 -11.08 -3.74 6.91
C ALA A 43 -12.13 -2.96 6.09
N VAL A 44 -12.53 -3.50 4.94
CA VAL A 44 -13.64 -2.96 4.12
C VAL A 44 -14.96 -3.04 4.88
N ASP A 45 -15.25 -4.17 5.55
CA ASP A 45 -16.44 -4.35 6.38
C ASP A 45 -16.48 -3.37 7.57
N GLN A 46 -15.31 -2.93 8.07
CA GLN A 46 -15.20 -1.90 9.12
C GLN A 46 -15.29 -0.45 8.60
N GLY A 47 -15.60 -0.25 7.31
CA GLY A 47 -15.77 1.08 6.72
C GLY A 47 -14.47 1.79 6.34
N ASN A 48 -13.37 1.07 6.14
CA ASN A 48 -12.16 1.68 5.57
C ASN A 48 -12.28 1.75 4.04
N THR A 49 -11.81 2.85 3.45
CA THR A 49 -11.41 2.83 2.03
C THR A 49 -10.08 2.10 1.94
N VAL A 50 -10.05 0.89 1.37
CA VAL A 50 -8.87 0.03 1.39
C VAL A 50 -8.17 -0.02 0.03
N PHE A 51 -6.87 0.23 0.06
CA PHE A 51 -5.95 0.05 -1.06
C PHE A 51 -4.90 -1.01 -0.73
N VAL A 52 -4.54 -1.84 -1.70
CA VAL A 52 -3.48 -2.85 -1.57
C VAL A 52 -2.49 -2.70 -2.70
N ILE A 53 -1.19 -2.68 -2.39
CA ILE A 53 -0.14 -2.82 -3.40
C ILE A 53 -0.04 -4.29 -3.80
N SER A 54 -0.34 -4.60 -5.05
CA SER A 54 -0.15 -5.93 -5.63
C SER A 54 1.13 -5.93 -6.45
N TRP A 55 2.19 -6.53 -5.90
CA TRP A 55 3.50 -6.62 -6.53
C TRP A 55 3.47 -7.53 -7.75
N VAL A 56 4.16 -7.12 -8.81
CA VAL A 56 4.45 -7.95 -9.97
C VAL A 56 5.41 -9.06 -9.55
N ASN A 57 5.22 -10.27 -10.09
CA ASN A 57 6.20 -11.33 -9.93
C ASN A 57 7.35 -11.08 -10.91
N PRO A 58 8.58 -10.83 -10.44
CA PRO A 58 9.64 -10.31 -11.31
C PRO A 58 10.09 -11.35 -12.35
N GLU A 59 10.17 -10.90 -13.61
CA GLU A 59 10.82 -11.63 -14.70
C GLU A 59 12.23 -11.07 -14.97
N LYS A 60 12.92 -11.58 -15.98
CA LYS A 60 14.33 -11.25 -16.26
C LYS A 60 14.55 -9.75 -16.52
N GLU A 61 13.55 -9.10 -17.06
CA GLU A 61 13.50 -7.67 -17.38
C GLU A 61 13.59 -6.80 -16.13
N LEU A 62 13.22 -7.33 -14.96
CA LEU A 62 13.28 -6.65 -13.67
C LEU A 62 14.52 -7.03 -12.85
N SER A 63 15.54 -7.62 -13.48
CA SER A 63 16.77 -8.07 -12.78
C SER A 63 17.61 -6.95 -12.18
N ASP A 64 17.52 -5.73 -12.70
CA ASP A 64 18.21 -4.55 -12.18
C ASP A 64 17.39 -3.79 -11.12
N VAL A 65 16.16 -4.24 -10.81
CA VAL A 65 15.31 -3.61 -9.80
C VAL A 65 15.89 -3.81 -8.41
N GLY A 66 16.24 -2.69 -7.77
CA GLY A 66 16.77 -2.65 -6.42
C GLY A 66 15.73 -2.20 -5.38
N TRP A 67 16.18 -2.15 -4.12
CA TRP A 67 15.36 -1.72 -2.99
C TRP A 67 14.76 -0.32 -3.20
N ASP A 68 15.55 0.61 -3.72
CA ASP A 68 15.13 1.99 -3.95
C ASP A 68 13.96 2.09 -4.92
N ASN A 69 13.90 1.21 -5.93
CA ASN A 69 12.77 1.16 -6.87
C ASN A 69 11.48 0.73 -6.17
N TYR A 70 11.53 -0.21 -5.22
CA TYR A 70 10.36 -0.59 -4.43
C TYR A 70 9.89 0.55 -3.50
N LEU A 71 10.79 1.43 -3.07
CA LEU A 71 10.42 2.65 -2.34
C LEU A 71 9.75 3.66 -3.27
N THR A 72 10.40 4.02 -4.38
CA THR A 72 9.95 5.10 -5.27
C THR A 72 8.74 4.71 -6.11
N ASP A 73 8.83 3.60 -6.83
CA ASP A 73 7.81 3.15 -7.77
C ASP A 73 6.77 2.24 -7.10
N GLY A 74 7.07 1.74 -5.90
CA GLY A 74 6.12 1.04 -5.05
C GLY A 74 5.44 1.96 -4.04
N VAL A 75 6.00 2.06 -2.84
CA VAL A 75 5.34 2.67 -1.67
C VAL A 75 5.02 4.15 -1.89
N PHE A 76 5.98 4.96 -2.34
CA PHE A 76 5.76 6.40 -2.54
C PHE A 76 4.72 6.66 -3.62
N LYS A 77 4.79 5.93 -4.72
CA LYS A 77 3.80 6.04 -5.79
C LYS A 77 2.40 5.64 -5.34
N ALA A 78 2.29 4.60 -4.52
CA ALA A 78 1.00 4.20 -3.94
C ALA A 78 0.42 5.30 -3.04
N LEU A 79 1.22 5.89 -2.15
CA LEU A 79 0.78 6.99 -1.28
C LEU A 79 0.34 8.22 -2.08
N GLU A 80 1.10 8.58 -3.12
CA GLU A 80 0.76 9.68 -4.04
C GLU A 80 -0.61 9.46 -4.69
N ILE A 81 -0.81 8.28 -5.30
CA ILE A 81 -2.05 7.94 -6.01
C ILE A 81 -3.23 7.88 -5.06
N VAL A 82 -3.09 7.26 -3.89
CA VAL A 82 -4.18 7.14 -2.91
C VAL A 82 -4.64 8.52 -2.46
N LYS A 83 -3.71 9.43 -2.16
CA LYS A 83 -4.07 10.82 -1.79
C LYS A 83 -4.72 11.57 -2.95
N ALA A 84 -4.25 11.36 -4.18
CA ALA A 84 -4.87 11.98 -5.36
C ALA A 84 -6.32 11.49 -5.58
N ILE A 85 -6.58 10.19 -5.39
CA ILE A 85 -7.92 9.60 -5.55
C ILE A 85 -8.87 10.05 -4.43
N THR A 86 -8.39 10.03 -3.18
CA THR A 86 -9.25 10.24 -2.00
C THR A 86 -9.30 11.69 -1.53
N CYS A 87 -8.41 12.55 -2.05
CA CYS A 87 -8.17 13.90 -1.53
C CYS A 87 -7.78 13.94 -0.03
N ALA A 88 -7.40 12.80 0.56
CA ALA A 88 -7.04 12.71 1.97
C ALA A 88 -5.69 13.41 2.23
N GLU A 89 -5.64 14.20 3.32
CA GLU A 89 -4.39 14.83 3.77
C GLU A 89 -3.37 13.76 4.21
N LYS A 90 -3.88 12.74 4.94
CA LYS A 90 -3.09 11.63 5.49
C LYS A 90 -3.77 10.30 5.26
N VAL A 91 -2.97 9.24 5.24
CA VAL A 91 -3.44 7.86 5.15
C VAL A 91 -2.99 7.05 6.37
N ASN A 92 -3.69 5.96 6.65
CA ASN A 92 -3.18 4.92 7.55
C ASN A 92 -2.49 3.85 6.71
N THR A 93 -1.46 3.23 7.25
CA THR A 93 -0.72 2.15 6.58
C THR A 93 -0.72 0.88 7.42
N SER A 94 -0.80 -0.27 6.75
CA SER A 94 -0.59 -1.57 7.38
C SER A 94 0.32 -2.43 6.51
N SER A 95 1.14 -3.26 7.15
CA SER A 95 2.12 -4.10 6.48
C SER A 95 2.40 -5.37 7.27
N TRP A 96 3.00 -6.36 6.62
CA TRP A 96 3.50 -7.55 7.31
C TRP A 96 4.72 -8.13 6.60
N CYS A 97 5.54 -8.86 7.36
CA CYS A 97 6.76 -9.50 6.88
C CYS A 97 7.72 -8.47 6.22
N ILE A 98 8.31 -8.79 5.06
CA ILE A 98 9.21 -7.89 4.34
C ILE A 98 8.52 -6.60 3.89
N GLY A 99 7.21 -6.62 3.69
CA GLY A 99 6.42 -5.42 3.41
C GLY A 99 6.52 -4.39 4.54
N GLY A 100 6.64 -4.84 5.79
CA GLY A 100 6.86 -3.96 6.94
C GLY A 100 8.26 -3.37 7.01
N THR A 101 9.28 -4.13 6.58
CA THR A 101 10.64 -3.59 6.45
C THR A 101 10.72 -2.53 5.35
N LEU A 102 10.04 -2.78 4.23
CA LEU A 102 9.93 -1.82 3.13
C LEU A 102 9.19 -0.56 3.57
N LEU A 103 8.04 -0.70 4.24
CA LEU A 103 7.27 0.43 4.76
C LEU A 103 8.08 1.23 5.79
N ALA A 104 8.73 0.58 6.75
CA ALA A 104 9.55 1.27 7.74
C ALA A 104 10.70 2.06 7.08
N THR A 105 11.35 1.48 6.08
CA THR A 105 12.41 2.16 5.32
C THR A 105 11.84 3.36 4.54
N ALA A 106 10.69 3.17 3.88
CA ALA A 106 10.00 4.23 3.16
C ALA A 106 9.66 5.41 4.07
N LEU A 107 9.13 5.15 5.27
CA LEU A 107 8.80 6.19 6.25
C LEU A 107 10.06 6.92 6.77
N ALA A 108 11.18 6.21 6.91
CA ALA A 108 12.43 6.80 7.38
C ALA A 108 13.09 7.75 6.37
N VAL A 109 12.90 7.52 5.06
CA VAL A 109 13.49 8.32 3.97
C VAL A 109 12.44 9.12 3.19
N LEU A 110 11.23 9.22 3.73
CA LEU A 110 10.11 9.85 3.05
C LEU A 110 10.42 11.34 2.83
N PRO A 111 10.32 11.87 1.59
CA PRO A 111 10.69 13.25 1.31
C PRO A 111 9.91 14.22 2.20
N GLU A 112 10.53 15.31 2.66
CA GLU A 112 9.92 16.25 3.62
C GLU A 112 8.53 16.76 3.19
N LYS A 113 8.34 17.02 1.89
CA LYS A 113 7.03 17.40 1.30
C LYS A 113 5.95 16.33 1.47
N SER A 114 6.36 15.07 1.59
CA SER A 114 5.49 13.91 1.78
C SER A 114 5.51 13.41 3.22
N GLY A 115 6.47 13.83 4.07
CA GLY A 115 6.77 13.29 5.39
C GLY A 115 5.61 13.31 6.39
N ASN A 116 4.59 14.14 6.15
CA ASN A 116 3.38 14.23 6.95
C ASN A 116 2.18 13.45 6.35
N SER A 117 2.38 12.62 5.34
CA SER A 117 1.31 11.92 4.60
C SER A 117 0.80 10.64 5.27
N VAL A 118 1.50 10.12 6.27
CA VAL A 118 1.12 8.88 6.97
C VAL A 118 0.78 9.22 8.42
N ALA A 119 -0.46 8.95 8.83
CA ALA A 119 -0.95 9.22 10.18
C ALA A 119 -0.62 8.08 11.16
N SER A 120 -0.62 6.84 10.68
CA SER A 120 -0.24 5.65 11.47
C SER A 120 0.34 4.57 10.58
N ALA A 121 1.20 3.74 11.16
CA ALA A 121 1.78 2.57 10.53
C ALA A 121 1.75 1.37 11.50
N THR A 122 1.23 0.24 11.03
CA THR A 122 1.15 -1.03 11.76
C THR A 122 1.74 -2.17 10.95
#